data_AF-A0A368KSG7-F1
#
_entry.id   AF-A0A368KSG7-F1
#
_cell.length_a   1.000
_cell.length_b   1.000
_cell.length_c   1.000
_cell.angle_alpha   90.00
_cell.angle_beta   90.00
_cell.angle_gamma   90.00
#
_symmetry.space_group_name_H-M   'P 1'
#
loop_
_entity.id
_entity.type
_entity.pdbx_description
1 polymer ?
#
loop_
_entity_poly.entity_id
_entity_poly.type
_entity_poly.pdbx_seq_one_letter_code
_entity_poly.pdbx_strand_id
1 'polypeptide(L)'
;MPKTITATCTLIGHELTKVPVVNPGDWFGKTWLLEIGGSYTPLFLIVEADSASDAIDELADSEKWGHNIVVDDADLGDYDPETCHYGPSGQVLDLDHLAIHGCEGCDVPFPCRYHGDGLPTEGVDPAEFCWDDFDEDE
;
A
#
# COMPACT_ATOMS: atom_id res chain seq x y z
N MET A 1 5.43 -0.08 21.70
CA MET A 1 5.42 -0.88 20.46
C MET A 1 5.18 0.08 19.31
N PRO A 2 5.73 -0.13 18.10
CA PRO A 2 5.41 0.75 16.98
C PRO A 2 3.90 0.73 16.74
N LYS A 3 3.26 1.91 16.74
CA LYS A 3 1.84 2.07 16.43
C LYS A 3 1.62 1.56 15.00
N THR A 4 0.69 0.64 14.80
CA THR A 4 0.40 0.05 13.49
C THR A 4 -0.99 0.46 13.06
N ILE A 5 -1.11 1.05 11.87
CA ILE A 5 -2.39 1.37 11.26
C ILE A 5 -2.80 0.22 10.33
N THR A 6 -4.08 -0.13 10.39
CA THR A 6 -4.73 -1.05 9.47
C THR A 6 -5.97 -0.39 8.89
N ALA A 7 -6.53 -0.96 7.83
CA ALA A 7 -7.70 -0.43 7.18
C ALA A 7 -8.82 -1.46 7.03
N THR A 8 -10.04 -0.95 6.93
CA THR A 8 -11.19 -1.67 6.39
C THR A 8 -11.59 -1.05 5.06
N CYS A 9 -11.95 -1.87 4.09
CA CYS A 9 -12.43 -1.40 2.78
C CYS A 9 -13.35 -2.43 2.12
N THR A 10 -13.98 -2.05 1.01
CA THR A 10 -14.82 -2.96 0.21
C THR A 10 -14.25 -3.13 -1.18
N LEU A 11 -13.94 -4.37 -1.57
CA LEU A 11 -13.54 -4.72 -2.93
C LEU A 11 -14.62 -5.60 -3.56
N ILE A 12 -15.27 -5.12 -4.62
CA ILE A 12 -16.30 -5.87 -5.39
C ILE A 12 -17.39 -6.47 -4.47
N GLY A 13 -17.85 -5.68 -3.48
CA GLY A 13 -18.88 -6.10 -2.52
C GLY A 13 -18.40 -7.03 -1.40
N HIS A 14 -17.11 -7.33 -1.34
CA HIS A 14 -16.49 -8.06 -0.23
C HIS A 14 -15.78 -7.11 0.71
N GLU A 15 -16.06 -7.23 2.00
CA GLU A 15 -15.38 -6.47 3.04
C GLU A 15 -14.00 -7.08 3.32
N LEU A 16 -12.97 -6.25 3.25
CA LEU A 16 -11.63 -6.54 3.72
C LEU A 16 -11.43 -5.84 5.05
N THR A 17 -10.87 -6.55 6.03
CA THR A 17 -10.64 -6.03 7.38
C THR A 17 -9.19 -6.24 7.78
N LYS A 18 -8.68 -5.32 8.62
CA LYS A 18 -7.29 -5.35 9.13
C LYS A 18 -6.24 -5.39 8.01
N VAL A 19 -6.53 -4.73 6.88
CA VAL A 19 -5.60 -4.61 5.76
C VAL A 19 -4.44 -3.73 6.22
N PRO A 20 -3.17 -4.16 6.12
CA PRO A 20 -2.04 -3.32 6.50
C PRO A 20 -2.00 -2.04 5.69
N VAL A 21 -1.62 -0.93 6.33
CA VAL A 21 -1.41 0.36 5.64
C VAL A 21 0.09 0.64 5.52
N VAL A 22 0.52 1.04 4.33
CA VAL A 22 1.86 1.56 4.03
C VAL A 22 1.76 3.09 3.95
N ASN A 23 2.67 3.77 4.65
CA ASN A 23 2.78 5.24 4.72
C ASN A 23 1.52 6.00 5.14
N PRO A 24 0.82 5.58 6.22
CA PRO A 24 -0.37 6.30 6.67
C PRO A 24 -0.02 7.74 7.06
N GLY A 25 -0.76 8.71 6.53
CA GLY A 25 -0.60 10.15 6.79
C GLY A 25 0.39 10.88 5.89
N ASP A 26 1.11 10.18 5.00
CA ASP A 26 2.19 10.80 4.21
C ASP A 26 1.69 11.49 2.92
N TRP A 27 0.46 11.17 2.47
CA TRP A 27 -0.07 11.56 1.16
C TRP A 27 -1.51 12.10 1.22
N PHE A 28 -1.84 12.81 2.30
CA PHE A 28 -3.12 13.51 2.48
C PHE A 28 -4.34 12.59 2.34
N GLY A 29 -4.20 11.32 2.70
CA GLY A 29 -5.26 10.32 2.65
C GLY A 29 -5.51 9.72 1.26
N LYS A 30 -4.65 9.98 0.27
CA LYS A 30 -4.77 9.35 -1.05
C LYS A 30 -4.36 7.89 -1.00
N THR A 31 -5.34 7.01 -0.83
CA THR A 31 -5.11 5.58 -0.66
C THR A 31 -5.35 4.78 -1.93
N TRP A 32 -4.52 3.77 -2.16
CA TRP A 32 -4.62 2.75 -3.20
C TRP A 32 -4.71 1.37 -2.56
N LEU A 33 -5.54 0.47 -3.10
CA LEU A 33 -5.53 -0.93 -2.68
C LEU A 33 -4.70 -1.74 -3.67
N LEU A 34 -3.57 -2.28 -3.20
CA LEU A 34 -2.73 -3.18 -3.96
C LEU A 34 -3.08 -4.62 -3.59
N GLU A 35 -3.33 -5.43 -4.61
CA GLU A 35 -3.58 -6.86 -4.50
C GLU A 35 -2.42 -7.60 -5.16
N ILE A 36 -1.70 -8.39 -4.38
CA ILE A 36 -0.59 -9.22 -4.85
C ILE A 36 -1.04 -10.68 -4.86
N GLY A 37 -1.13 -11.24 -6.06
CA GLY A 37 -1.48 -12.63 -6.32
C GLY A 37 -0.32 -13.60 -6.14
N GLY A 38 -0.32 -14.69 -6.92
CA GLY A 38 0.78 -15.66 -6.96
C GLY A 38 0.85 -16.66 -5.80
N SER A 39 0.03 -16.49 -4.75
CA SER A 39 -0.04 -17.43 -3.62
C SER A 39 -1.44 -18.03 -3.42
N TYR A 40 -1.62 -18.89 -2.41
CA TYR A 40 -2.92 -19.52 -2.10
C TYR A 40 -4.01 -18.49 -1.71
N THR A 41 -3.61 -17.35 -1.15
CA THR A 41 -4.50 -16.24 -0.82
C THR A 41 -3.82 -14.92 -1.19
N PRO A 42 -4.48 -14.02 -1.93
CA PRO A 42 -3.87 -12.74 -2.28
C PRO A 42 -3.51 -11.92 -1.04
N LEU A 43 -2.37 -11.24 -1.10
CA LEU A 43 -1.99 -10.25 -0.12
C LEU A 43 -2.60 -8.91 -0.52
N PHE A 44 -3.35 -8.29 0.40
CA PHE A 44 -3.91 -6.96 0.22
C PHE A 44 -3.16 -5.96 1.09
N LEU A 45 -2.82 -4.81 0.51
CA LEU A 45 -2.20 -3.68 1.20
C LEU A 45 -2.93 -2.40 0.81
N ILE A 46 -3.19 -1.52 1.78
CA ILE A 46 -3.49 -0.12 1.47
C ILE A 46 -2.16 0.62 1.43
N VAL A 47 -1.91 1.37 0.36
CA VAL A 47 -0.74 2.23 0.22
C VAL A 47 -1.22 3.65 0.06
N GLU A 48 -0.78 4.56 0.94
CA GLU A 48 -0.97 5.98 0.71
C GLU A 48 0.11 6.49 -0.26
N ALA A 49 -0.32 7.12 -1.36
CA ALA A 49 0.56 7.62 -2.42
C ALA A 49 -0.19 8.59 -3.36
N ASP A 50 0.53 9.50 -4.04
CA ASP A 50 -0.11 10.51 -4.90
C ASP A 50 -0.76 9.93 -6.17
N SER A 51 -0.14 8.92 -6.78
CA SER A 51 -0.60 8.23 -7.99
C SER A 51 -0.51 6.70 -7.87
N ALA A 52 -1.08 5.97 -8.84
CA ALA A 52 -0.94 4.52 -8.89
C ALA A 52 0.53 4.08 -9.04
N SER A 53 1.33 4.87 -9.77
CA SER A 53 2.77 4.59 -9.96
C SER A 53 3.52 4.78 -8.65
N ASP A 54 3.25 5.88 -7.93
CA ASP A 54 3.88 6.13 -6.65
C ASP A 54 3.52 5.04 -5.63
N ALA A 55 2.30 4.50 -5.68
CA ALA A 55 1.92 3.37 -4.83
C ALA A 55 2.76 2.10 -5.08
N ILE A 56 3.21 1.87 -6.32
CA ILE A 56 4.14 0.78 -6.65
C ILE A 56 5.52 1.10 -6.08
N ASP A 57 5.99 2.34 -6.24
CA ASP A 57 7.30 2.78 -5.77
C ASP A 57 7.40 2.67 -4.23
N GLU A 58 6.37 3.10 -3.50
CA GLU A 58 6.27 2.98 -2.05
C GLU A 58 6.20 1.51 -1.59
N LEU A 59 5.54 0.64 -2.36
CA LEU A 59 5.56 -0.79 -2.09
C LEU A 59 6.97 -1.37 -2.33
N ALA A 60 7.63 -1.00 -3.42
CA ALA A 60 8.94 -1.52 -3.79
C ALA A 60 10.02 -1.15 -2.76
N ASP A 61 9.96 0.07 -2.21
CA ASP A 61 10.89 0.55 -1.18
C ASP A 61 10.53 0.08 0.23
N SER A 62 9.38 -0.58 0.42
CA SER A 62 8.98 -1.12 1.71
C SER A 62 9.90 -2.24 2.17
N GLU A 63 10.67 -2.03 3.25
CA GLU A 63 11.51 -3.07 3.85
C GLU A 63 10.73 -4.35 4.19
N LYS A 64 9.45 -4.19 4.56
CA LYS A 64 8.60 -5.30 4.97
C LYS A 64 7.94 -6.02 3.80
N TRP A 65 7.55 -5.30 2.75
CA TRP A 65 6.67 -5.82 1.71
C TRP A 65 7.27 -5.83 0.30
N GLY A 66 8.34 -5.08 0.05
CA GLY A 66 8.92 -4.92 -1.28
C GLY A 66 9.35 -6.23 -1.93
N HIS A 67 9.82 -7.21 -1.14
CA HIS A 67 10.17 -8.56 -1.61
C HIS A 67 9.04 -9.32 -2.33
N ASN A 68 7.80 -8.82 -2.32
CA ASN A 68 6.69 -9.40 -3.06
C ASN A 68 6.65 -8.97 -4.53
N ILE A 69 7.33 -7.87 -4.89
CA ILE A 69 7.37 -7.34 -6.27
C ILE A 69 8.79 -7.04 -6.75
N VAL A 70 9.78 -7.01 -5.87
CA VAL A 70 11.18 -6.83 -6.24
C VAL A 70 11.77 -8.18 -6.65
N VAL A 71 12.36 -8.23 -7.85
CA VAL A 71 13.04 -9.42 -8.36
C VAL A 71 14.33 -9.65 -7.57
N ASP A 72 14.50 -10.88 -7.07
CA ASP A 72 15.73 -11.28 -6.40
C ASP A 72 16.93 -11.28 -7.37
N ASP A 73 18.11 -10.86 -6.89
CA ASP A 73 19.35 -10.79 -7.68
C ASP A 73 19.68 -12.09 -8.41
N ALA A 74 19.30 -13.23 -7.84
CA ALA A 74 19.54 -14.56 -8.40
C ALA A 74 18.73 -14.82 -9.68
N ASP A 75 17.58 -14.15 -9.83
CA ASP A 75 16.61 -14.38 -10.91
C ASP A 75 16.63 -13.25 -11.96
N LEU A 76 17.46 -12.21 -11.77
CA LEU A 76 17.62 -11.11 -12.73
C LEU A 76 18.00 -11.57 -14.15
N GLY A 77 18.60 -12.76 -14.28
CA GLY A 77 18.96 -13.34 -15.58
C GLY A 77 17.76 -13.72 -16.45
N ASP A 78 16.58 -13.88 -15.86
CA ASP A 78 15.34 -14.23 -16.56
C ASP A 78 14.59 -12.99 -17.11
N TYR A 79 15.07 -11.79 -16.78
CA TYR A 79 14.44 -10.52 -17.13
C TYR A 79 15.23 -9.77 -18.21
N ASP A 80 14.52 -9.25 -19.22
CA ASP A 80 15.11 -8.41 -20.29
C ASP A 80 15.19 -6.94 -19.84
N PRO A 81 16.40 -6.36 -19.66
CA PRO A 81 16.56 -4.98 -19.20
C PRO A 81 15.88 -3.93 -20.09
N GLU A 82 15.62 -4.21 -21.37
CA GLU A 82 14.96 -3.26 -22.27
C GLU A 82 13.44 -3.18 -22.05
N THR A 83 12.85 -4.17 -21.39
CA THR A 83 11.40 -4.25 -21.15
C THR A 83 11.01 -4.31 -19.67
N CYS A 84 11.99 -4.25 -18.76
CA CYS A 84 11.75 -4.28 -17.33
C CYS A 84 11.01 -3.04 -16.82
N HIS A 85 10.28 -3.25 -15.72
CA HIS A 85 9.86 -2.17 -14.83
C HIS A 85 10.92 -1.95 -13.76
N TYR A 86 11.14 -0.69 -13.39
CA TYR A 86 12.15 -0.31 -12.42
C TYR A 86 11.52 0.51 -11.30
N GLY A 87 11.83 0.14 -10.07
CA GLY A 87 11.49 0.93 -8.89
C GLY A 87 12.41 2.14 -8.71
N PRO A 88 12.14 2.98 -7.71
CA PRO A 88 12.85 4.26 -7.51
C PRO A 88 14.34 4.07 -7.16
N SER A 89 14.70 2.94 -6.54
CA SER A 89 16.10 2.61 -6.23
C SER A 89 16.80 1.80 -7.33
N GLY A 90 16.15 1.62 -8.49
CA GLY A 90 16.71 0.95 -9.67
C GLY A 90 16.57 -0.57 -9.67
N GLN A 91 15.89 -1.16 -8.68
CA GLN A 91 15.52 -2.57 -8.65
C GLN A 91 14.57 -2.93 -9.80
N VAL A 92 14.73 -4.15 -10.34
CA VAL A 92 13.77 -4.72 -11.30
C VAL A 92 12.53 -5.15 -10.55
N LEU A 93 11.36 -4.81 -11.09
CA LEU A 93 10.07 -5.15 -10.52
C LEU A 93 9.37 -6.23 -11.35
N ASP A 94 8.85 -7.24 -10.68
CA ASP A 94 7.87 -8.20 -11.21
C ASP A 94 6.46 -7.73 -10.84
N LEU A 95 5.69 -7.35 -11.86
CA LEU A 95 4.34 -6.83 -11.71
C LEU A 95 3.28 -7.80 -12.28
N ASP A 96 3.66 -9.00 -12.73
CA ASP A 96 2.75 -9.94 -13.39
C ASP A 96 1.60 -10.43 -12.47
N HIS A 97 1.79 -10.29 -11.16
CA HIS A 97 0.82 -10.67 -10.14
C HIS A 97 0.25 -9.49 -9.35
N LEU A 98 0.55 -8.25 -9.75
CA LEU A 98 0.06 -7.05 -9.09
C LEU A 98 -1.21 -6.54 -9.77
N ALA A 99 -2.26 -6.34 -8.97
CA ALA A 99 -3.42 -5.54 -9.35
C ALA A 99 -3.51 -4.30 -8.46
N ILE A 100 -3.82 -3.15 -9.07
CA ILE A 100 -3.96 -1.87 -8.37
C ILE A 100 -5.40 -1.42 -8.52
N HIS A 101 -6.04 -1.18 -7.38
CA HIS A 101 -7.43 -0.75 -7.30
C HIS A 101 -7.47 0.70 -6.84
N GLY A 102 -8.05 1.56 -7.69
CA GLY A 102 -8.24 2.97 -7.41
C GLY A 102 -8.61 3.77 -8.66
N CYS A 103 -8.90 5.05 -8.46
CA CYS A 103 -9.16 6.03 -9.51
C CYS A 103 -8.02 7.05 -9.60
N GLU A 104 -7.26 7.00 -10.69
CA GLU A 104 -6.22 7.99 -10.97
C GLU A 104 -6.80 9.41 -11.09
N GLY A 105 -6.15 10.38 -10.44
CA GLY A 105 -6.59 11.77 -10.42
C GLY A 105 -7.84 12.07 -9.58
N CYS A 106 -8.38 11.09 -8.85
CA CYS A 106 -9.44 11.30 -7.87
C CYS A 106 -8.87 11.82 -6.53
N ASP A 107 -9.64 12.64 -5.81
CA ASP A 107 -9.27 13.11 -4.46
C ASP A 107 -9.16 11.95 -3.46
N VAL A 108 -9.98 10.91 -3.66
CA VAL A 108 -9.97 9.65 -2.89
C VAL A 108 -9.82 8.50 -3.90
N PRO A 109 -8.59 8.08 -4.25
CA PRO A 109 -8.38 7.07 -5.29
C PRO A 109 -9.06 5.74 -4.96
N PHE A 110 -8.90 5.23 -3.73
CA PHE A 110 -9.58 4.05 -3.23
C PHE A 110 -10.12 4.28 -1.81
N PRO A 111 -11.43 4.18 -1.56
CA PRO A 111 -12.01 4.50 -0.26
C PRO A 111 -11.71 3.41 0.78
N CYS A 112 -11.27 3.83 1.97
CA CYS A 112 -11.07 2.96 3.13
C CYS A 112 -11.29 3.72 4.45
N ARG A 113 -11.19 3.01 5.58
CA ARG A 113 -11.17 3.60 6.94
C ARG A 113 -9.97 3.08 7.70
N TYR A 114 -9.23 3.97 8.34
CA TYR A 114 -8.07 3.63 9.16
C TYR A 114 -8.48 3.26 10.58
N HIS A 115 -7.78 2.28 11.13
CA HIS A 115 -7.96 1.71 12.46
C HIS A 115 -6.60 1.50 13.10
N GLY A 116 -6.51 1.70 14.41
CA GLY A 116 -5.28 1.57 15.17
C GLY A 116 -5.48 1.96 16.63
N ASP A 117 -4.46 1.72 17.44
CA ASP A 117 -4.49 2.14 18.85
C ASP A 117 -4.57 3.67 18.93
N GLY A 118 -5.56 4.19 19.66
CA GLY A 118 -5.81 5.64 19.77
C GLY A 118 -6.82 6.19 18.76
N LEU A 119 -7.24 5.40 17.76
CA LEU A 119 -8.29 5.80 16.83
C LEU A 119 -9.70 5.46 17.33
N PRO A 120 -10.74 6.24 16.93
CA PRO A 120 -12.13 5.86 17.08
C PRO A 120 -12.42 4.44 16.58
N THR A 121 -13.37 3.76 17.23
CA THR A 121 -13.69 2.35 16.91
C THR A 121 -14.31 2.20 15.53
N GLU A 122 -15.02 3.23 15.07
CA GLU A 122 -15.58 3.35 13.72
C GLU A 122 -14.51 3.56 12.63
N GLY A 123 -13.27 3.86 13.04
CA GLY A 123 -12.18 4.24 12.17
C GLY A 123 -12.26 5.69 11.71
N VAL A 124 -11.19 6.17 11.08
CA VAL A 124 -11.08 7.55 10.57
C VAL A 124 -10.93 7.58 9.07
N ASP A 125 -11.26 8.73 8.48
CA ASP A 125 -10.88 9.01 7.10
C ASP A 125 -9.35 9.12 6.98
N PRO A 126 -8.72 8.50 5.98
CA PRO A 126 -7.30 8.70 5.73
C PRO A 126 -6.91 10.19 5.61
N ALA A 127 -7.77 11.03 5.03
CA ALA A 127 -7.50 12.46 4.88
C ALA A 127 -7.56 13.25 6.21
N GLU A 128 -8.12 12.65 7.26
CA GLU A 128 -8.21 13.21 8.62
C GLU A 128 -7.17 12.61 9.56
N PHE A 129 -6.36 11.64 9.10
CA PHE A 129 -5.34 10.99 9.92
C PHE A 129 -4.06 11.85 9.99
N CYS A 130 -3.57 12.08 11.20
CA CYS A 130 -2.30 12.76 11.46
C CYS A 130 -1.58 12.06 12.61
N TRP A 131 -0.28 11.80 12.49
CA TRP A 131 0.52 11.18 13.56
C TRP A 131 0.67 12.08 14.78
N ASP A 132 0.74 13.40 14.60
CA ASP A 132 0.93 14.36 15.69
C ASP A 132 -0.22 14.33 16.71
N ASP A 133 -1.43 13.99 16.27
CA ASP A 133 -2.61 13.85 17.15
C ASP A 133 -2.51 12.65 18.12
N PHE A 134 -1.50 11.78 17.95
CA PHE A 134 -1.29 10.61 18.81
C PHE A 134 -0.15 10.77 19.82
N ASP A 135 0.65 11.84 19.74
CA ASP A 135 1.84 12.02 20.58
C ASP A 135 1.62 13.03 21.73
N GLU A 136 0.41 13.61 21.86
CA GLU A 136 0.06 14.53 22.96
C GLU A 136 -0.41 13.85 24.28
N ASP A 137 -0.56 12.52 24.29
CA ASP A 137 -1.01 11.75 25.47
C ASP A 137 0.13 10.99 26.19
N GLU A 138 1.25 11.65 26.50
CA GLU A 138 2.31 11.12 27.41
C GLU A 138 2.46 11.94 28.71
#